data_AF-A0A6B2TL41-F1
#
_entry.id   AF-A0A6B2TL41-F1
#
_cell.length_a   1.000
_cell.length_b   1.000
_cell.length_c   1.000
_cell.angle_alpha   90.00
_cell.angle_beta   90.00
_cell.angle_gamma   90.00
#
_symmetry.space_group_name_H-M   'P 1'
#
loop_
_entity.id
_entity.type
_entity.pdbx_description
1 polymer ?
#
loop_
_entity_poly.entity_id
_entity_poly.type
_entity_poly.pdbx_seq_one_letter_code
_entity_poly.pdbx_strand_id
1 'polypeptide(L)'
;MSTPSTLGSPRTEARSGTDHAGAPSGEKRTAGPLWVLRINPLERARLSDDALRTLLARLADAEHDVRDAAARCSDELYAAIGAAPDEDSRRRLVALRRAIHNDRTAKATGVPPTPAVARWAGACEKRAALRGEVAEAYASAADRERGTLARLLGDEDLTRSLALVSPEVYQESLRYRSAITEGRPLSARARKSERGLVQYVTRAMVRTSPLARFTAVGIAVPDPAGTSPEDPPYTPGTPFTGLDRVMLAYVLGGLEPPVGAAVLDAWVGLSPTSALEPDGSRLFFLKPTDTGFQRLAAPVKGTVRALVDATVMGPRPVRSVIDDLTARTGASAQDAAKAVVGAVRQGMLCTYGEAEDGAADLD
;
A
#
# COMPACT_ATOMS: atom_id res chain seq x y z
N MET A 1 5.22 35.51 -49.98
CA MET A 1 6.50 36.23 -49.85
C MET A 1 7.22 35.63 -48.68
N SER A 2 8.14 34.71 -48.99
CA SER A 2 8.82 33.84 -48.03
C SER A 2 10.23 34.38 -47.83
N THR A 3 10.61 34.64 -46.58
CA THR A 3 11.99 34.94 -46.18
C THR A 3 12.60 33.69 -45.53
N PRO A 4 13.77 33.20 -45.99
CA PRO A 4 14.44 32.07 -45.36
C PRO A 4 15.36 32.57 -44.25
N SER A 5 15.30 31.90 -43.10
CA SER A 5 16.14 32.16 -41.92
C SER A 5 17.40 31.30 -41.99
N THR A 6 18.55 31.95 -41.91
CA THR A 6 19.89 31.41 -42.11
C THR A 6 20.37 30.65 -40.86
N LEU A 7 20.74 29.38 -41.03
CA LEU A 7 21.44 28.56 -40.05
C LEU A 7 22.86 29.09 -39.83
N GLY A 8 23.15 29.57 -38.62
CA GLY A 8 24.48 29.96 -38.18
C GLY A 8 25.27 28.76 -37.67
N SER A 9 26.43 28.48 -38.30
CA SER A 9 27.43 27.54 -37.80
C SER A 9 28.14 28.10 -36.56
N PRO A 10 28.35 27.31 -35.49
CA PRO A 10 29.14 27.76 -34.35
C PRO A 10 30.65 27.65 -34.66
N ARG A 11 31.36 28.71 -34.30
CA ARG A 11 32.81 28.88 -34.36
C ARG A 11 33.52 27.90 -33.43
N THR A 12 34.54 27.23 -33.96
CA THR A 12 35.57 26.50 -33.23
C THR A 12 36.47 27.48 -32.49
N GLU A 13 36.25 27.70 -31.20
CA GLU A 13 37.22 28.37 -30.33
C GLU A 13 38.10 27.34 -29.63
N ALA A 14 39.36 27.32 -30.05
CA ALA A 14 40.45 26.67 -29.35
C ALA A 14 40.69 27.36 -28.00
N ARG A 15 40.51 26.63 -26.89
CA ARG A 15 41.02 27.04 -25.58
C ARG A 15 42.21 26.17 -25.20
N SER A 16 43.35 26.85 -25.15
CA SER A 16 44.62 26.39 -24.62
C SER A 16 44.57 26.18 -23.11
N GLY A 17 45.29 25.16 -22.64
CA GLY A 17 46.05 25.18 -21.40
C GLY A 17 45.25 25.22 -20.09
N THR A 18 44.97 24.04 -19.53
CA THR A 18 44.80 23.89 -18.08
C THR A 18 45.86 22.93 -17.58
N ASP A 19 46.71 23.45 -16.71
CA ASP A 19 47.74 22.76 -15.95
C ASP A 19 47.19 21.47 -15.30
N HIS A 20 47.88 20.36 -15.56
CA HIS A 20 47.72 19.13 -14.78
C HIS A 20 48.30 19.36 -13.37
N ALA A 21 47.49 19.95 -12.50
CA ALA A 21 47.69 19.85 -11.06
C ALA A 21 47.66 18.36 -10.66
N GLY A 22 48.70 17.92 -9.95
CA GLY A 22 48.96 16.54 -9.62
C GLY A 22 47.76 15.83 -8.99
N ALA A 23 47.53 14.59 -9.45
CA ALA A 23 46.57 13.70 -8.83
C ALA A 23 46.94 13.49 -7.35
N PRO A 24 46.05 13.81 -6.39
CA PRO A 24 46.31 13.52 -5.00
C PRO A 24 46.46 12.02 -4.82
N SER A 25 47.59 11.66 -4.23
CA SER A 25 47.96 10.32 -3.81
C SER A 25 46.86 9.65 -2.99
N GLY A 26 46.22 8.63 -3.56
CA GLY A 26 45.99 7.32 -2.93
C GLY A 26 45.41 7.26 -1.52
N GLU A 27 44.61 8.22 -1.07
CA GLU A 27 43.79 8.02 0.12
C GLU A 27 42.69 7.01 -0.23
N LYS A 28 42.78 5.81 0.34
CA LYS A 28 41.67 4.86 0.36
C LYS A 28 40.48 5.58 0.99
N ARG A 29 39.57 6.11 0.15
CA ARG A 29 38.26 6.57 0.58
C ARG A 29 37.58 5.38 1.26
N THR A 30 37.62 5.34 2.58
CA THR A 30 36.77 4.46 3.36
C THR A 30 35.34 4.87 3.03
N ALA A 31 34.62 4.02 2.29
CA ALA A 31 33.24 4.28 1.93
C ALA A 31 32.45 4.48 3.23
N GLY A 32 32.10 5.73 3.51
CA GLY A 32 31.21 6.07 4.60
C GLY A 32 29.82 5.45 4.36
N PRO A 33 28.97 5.39 5.39
CA PRO A 33 27.60 4.90 5.22
C PRO A 33 26.85 5.75 4.19
N LEU A 34 26.18 5.09 3.24
CA LEU A 34 25.23 5.71 2.33
C LEU A 34 23.89 5.86 3.06
N TRP A 35 23.39 7.10 3.16
CA TRP A 35 22.08 7.36 3.74
C TRP A 35 21.04 7.51 2.64
N VAL A 36 19.93 6.81 2.79
CA VAL A 36 18.81 6.85 1.84
C VAL A 36 17.59 7.37 2.57
N LEU A 37 17.00 8.44 2.05
CA LEU A 37 15.76 9.00 2.53
C LEU A 37 14.60 8.53 1.65
N ARG A 38 13.51 8.12 2.28
CA ARG A 38 12.25 7.77 1.61
C ARG A 38 11.17 8.72 2.07
N ILE A 39 10.56 9.40 1.11
CA ILE A 39 9.51 10.39 1.36
C ILE A 39 8.29 10.06 0.54
N ASN A 40 7.14 10.45 1.06
CA ASN A 40 5.87 10.33 0.37
C ASN A 40 5.58 11.67 -0.32
N PRO A 41 5.51 11.72 -1.66
CA PRO A 41 5.22 12.96 -2.38
C PRO A 41 3.86 13.56 -1.99
N LEU A 42 2.87 12.71 -1.71
CA LEU A 42 1.57 13.15 -1.24
C LEU A 42 1.66 13.61 0.22
N GLU A 43 1.52 14.90 0.42
CA GLU A 43 1.53 15.51 1.75
C GLU A 43 0.43 14.89 2.64
N ARG A 44 0.79 14.65 3.90
CA ARG A 44 -0.13 14.07 4.87
C ARG A 44 -1.26 15.06 5.18
N ALA A 45 -2.45 14.75 4.72
CA ALA A 45 -3.67 15.43 5.11
C ALA A 45 -4.50 14.58 6.07
N ARG A 46 -5.24 15.24 6.98
CA ARG A 46 -6.30 14.58 7.74
C ARG A 46 -7.56 14.55 6.88
N LEU A 47 -8.12 13.36 6.70
CA LEU A 47 -9.39 13.17 5.99
C LEU A 47 -10.61 13.55 6.85
N SER A 48 -10.50 13.42 8.17
CA SER A 48 -11.60 13.68 9.11
C SER A 48 -11.94 15.16 9.17
N ASP A 49 -13.23 15.49 9.16
CA ASP A 49 -13.72 16.85 9.35
C ASP A 49 -13.36 17.39 10.74
N ASP A 50 -12.80 18.59 10.80
CA ASP A 50 -12.28 19.18 12.04
C ASP A 50 -13.40 19.50 13.05
N ALA A 51 -14.54 20.00 12.55
CA ALA A 51 -15.68 20.33 13.39
C ALA A 51 -16.32 19.07 13.96
N LEU A 52 -16.57 18.06 13.13
CA LEU A 52 -17.10 16.78 13.59
C LEU A 52 -16.14 16.09 14.59
N ARG A 53 -14.84 16.11 14.33
CA ARG A 53 -13.84 15.55 15.27
C ARG A 53 -13.88 16.25 16.63
N THR A 54 -13.94 17.57 16.64
CA THR A 54 -14.04 18.36 17.88
C THR A 54 -15.32 18.03 18.64
N LEU A 55 -16.43 17.87 17.92
CA LEU A 55 -17.71 17.49 18.48
C LEU A 55 -17.71 16.07 19.05
N LEU A 56 -17.10 15.11 18.35
CA LEU A 56 -16.93 13.74 18.83
C LEU A 56 -16.03 13.67 20.07
N ALA A 57 -14.99 14.51 20.15
CA ALA A 57 -14.16 14.63 21.35
C ALA A 57 -14.98 15.14 22.55
N ARG A 58 -15.76 16.22 22.36
CA ARG A 58 -16.70 16.74 23.38
C ARG A 58 -17.71 15.68 23.83
N LEU A 59 -18.23 14.87 22.89
CA LEU A 59 -19.14 13.77 23.20
C LEU A 59 -18.44 12.68 24.02
N ALA A 60 -17.21 12.29 23.65
CA ALA A 60 -16.42 11.31 24.41
C ALA A 60 -16.16 11.79 25.85
N ASP A 61 -15.83 13.07 26.03
CA ASP A 61 -15.68 13.69 27.34
C ASP A 61 -17.00 13.64 28.13
N ALA A 62 -18.14 13.95 27.49
CA ALA A 62 -19.45 13.88 28.14
C ALA A 62 -19.85 12.44 28.54
N GLU A 63 -19.48 11.42 27.75
CA GLU A 63 -19.66 10.01 28.12
C GLU A 63 -18.79 9.63 29.33
N HIS A 64 -17.64 10.27 29.51
CA HIS A 64 -16.83 10.11 30.72
C HIS A 64 -17.47 10.83 31.91
N ASP A 65 -17.91 12.08 31.74
CA ASP A 65 -18.60 12.88 32.76
C ASP A 65 -19.82 12.13 33.34
N VAL A 66 -20.63 11.50 32.49
CA VAL A 66 -21.81 10.72 32.91
C VAL A 66 -21.40 9.53 33.78
N ARG A 67 -20.36 8.78 33.39
CA ARG A 67 -19.88 7.62 34.16
C ARG A 67 -19.36 8.04 35.52
N ASP A 68 -18.59 9.11 35.58
CA ASP A 68 -18.01 9.62 36.83
C ASP A 68 -19.08 10.22 37.75
N ALA A 69 -20.08 10.91 37.18
CA ALA A 69 -21.23 11.40 37.94
C ALA A 69 -22.11 10.26 38.46
N ALA A 70 -22.32 9.20 37.67
CA ALA A 70 -23.07 8.02 38.09
C ALA A 70 -22.37 7.27 39.25
N ALA A 71 -21.04 7.15 39.22
CA ALA A 71 -20.27 6.55 40.31
C ALA A 71 -20.45 7.33 41.62
N ARG A 72 -20.22 8.65 41.59
CA ARG A 72 -20.43 9.53 42.76
C ARG A 72 -21.87 9.50 43.27
N CYS A 73 -22.84 9.45 42.36
CA CYS A 73 -24.25 9.34 42.71
C CYS A 73 -24.57 8.01 43.37
N SER A 74 -23.96 6.90 42.93
CA SER A 74 -24.15 5.58 43.53
C SER A 74 -23.67 5.55 44.99
N ASP A 75 -22.56 6.21 45.29
CA ASP A 75 -21.99 6.31 46.64
C ASP A 75 -22.88 7.17 47.55
N GLU A 76 -23.32 8.34 47.09
CA GLU A 76 -24.23 9.20 47.85
C GLU A 76 -25.58 8.51 48.12
N LEU A 77 -26.14 7.83 47.11
CA LEU A 77 -27.38 7.07 47.27
C LEU A 77 -27.20 5.87 48.19
N TYR A 78 -26.03 5.24 48.24
CA TYR A 78 -25.76 4.16 49.19
C TYR A 78 -25.86 4.64 50.64
N ALA A 79 -25.26 5.80 50.95
CA ALA A 79 -25.39 6.43 52.26
C ALA A 79 -26.85 6.82 52.57
N ALA A 80 -27.56 7.41 51.60
CA ALA A 80 -28.96 7.79 51.77
C ALA A 80 -29.89 6.58 51.98
N ILE A 81 -29.63 5.44 51.31
CA ILE A 81 -30.37 4.18 51.52
C ILE A 81 -30.21 3.68 52.96
N GLY A 82 -29.01 3.80 53.53
CA GLY A 82 -28.73 3.43 54.91
C GLY A 82 -29.43 4.32 55.95
N ALA A 83 -29.69 5.58 55.61
CA ALA A 83 -30.34 6.56 56.48
C ALA A 83 -31.85 6.73 56.25
N ALA A 84 -32.47 5.90 55.40
CA ALA A 84 -33.87 6.04 55.04
C ALA A 84 -34.82 5.80 56.24
N PRO A 85 -35.84 6.66 56.46
CA PRO A 85 -36.71 6.57 57.65
C PRO A 85 -37.76 5.46 57.57
N ASP A 86 -38.09 4.99 56.36
CA ASP A 86 -39.11 4.00 56.09
C ASP A 86 -38.74 3.12 54.89
N GLU A 87 -39.38 1.94 54.79
CA GLU A 87 -39.11 0.94 53.76
C GLU A 87 -39.47 1.42 52.34
N ASP A 88 -40.50 2.26 52.19
CA ASP A 88 -40.90 2.78 50.88
C ASP A 88 -39.87 3.78 50.34
N SER A 89 -39.35 4.66 51.20
CA SER A 89 -38.26 5.59 50.90
C SER A 89 -36.97 4.84 50.53
N ARG A 90 -36.62 3.79 51.29
CA ARG A 90 -35.50 2.89 50.96
C ARG A 90 -35.66 2.26 49.58
N ARG A 91 -36.86 1.72 49.28
CA ARG A 91 -37.17 1.08 47.99
C ARG A 91 -37.04 2.06 46.82
N ARG A 92 -37.53 3.30 46.97
CA ARG A 92 -37.40 4.37 45.97
C ARG A 92 -35.93 4.72 45.69
N LEU A 93 -35.10 4.86 46.73
CA LEU A 93 -33.66 5.16 46.58
C LEU A 93 -32.90 4.01 45.91
N VAL A 94 -33.20 2.75 46.26
CA VAL A 94 -32.62 1.57 45.59
C VAL A 94 -32.99 1.53 44.11
N ALA A 95 -34.25 1.82 43.78
CA ALA A 95 -34.70 1.88 42.39
C ALA A 95 -33.98 2.99 41.60
N LEU A 96 -33.84 4.17 42.19
CA LEU A 96 -33.09 5.29 41.60
C LEU A 96 -31.62 4.91 41.35
N ARG A 97 -30.94 4.34 42.36
CA ARG A 97 -29.55 3.88 42.23
C ARG A 97 -29.38 2.86 41.10
N ARG A 98 -30.31 1.90 40.99
CA ARG A 98 -30.32 0.90 39.90
C ARG A 98 -30.58 1.54 38.53
N ALA A 99 -31.42 2.56 38.45
CA ALA A 99 -31.67 3.28 37.20
C ALA A 99 -30.41 4.03 36.75
N ILE A 100 -29.75 4.75 37.65
CA ILE A 100 -28.50 5.49 37.39
C ILE A 100 -27.35 4.54 37.00
N HIS A 101 -27.18 3.45 37.74
CA HIS A 101 -26.17 2.43 37.42
C HIS A 101 -26.37 1.82 36.02
N ASN A 102 -27.63 1.68 35.59
CA ASN A 102 -27.98 1.15 34.27
C ASN A 102 -28.10 2.24 33.19
N ASP A 103 -27.67 3.46 33.47
CA ASP A 103 -27.75 4.62 32.56
C ASP A 103 -29.17 4.85 32.00
N ARG A 104 -30.19 4.63 32.85
CA ARG A 104 -31.60 4.84 32.52
C ARG A 104 -32.11 6.12 33.15
N THR A 105 -32.90 6.87 32.40
CA THR A 105 -33.61 8.05 32.93
C THR A 105 -34.56 7.61 34.04
N ALA A 106 -34.21 7.91 35.27
CA ALA A 106 -35.06 7.63 36.42
C ALA A 106 -36.12 8.73 36.53
N LYS A 107 -37.39 8.35 36.56
CA LYS A 107 -38.43 9.26 37.06
C LYS A 107 -38.24 9.34 38.58
N ALA A 108 -37.53 10.36 39.05
CA ALA A 108 -37.27 10.59 40.48
C ALA A 108 -38.52 11.10 41.24
N THR A 109 -39.68 10.50 40.99
CA THR A 109 -40.94 10.90 41.65
C THR A 109 -40.87 10.56 43.13
N GLY A 110 -40.83 11.57 43.99
CA GLY A 110 -40.88 11.42 45.45
C GLY A 110 -39.53 11.16 46.15
N VAL A 111 -38.39 11.39 45.48
CA VAL A 111 -37.07 11.40 46.11
C VAL A 111 -36.49 12.80 46.00
N PRO A 112 -36.10 13.47 47.11
CA PRO A 112 -35.46 14.78 47.04
C PRO A 112 -34.15 14.69 46.24
N PRO A 113 -33.90 15.58 45.27
CA PRO A 113 -32.71 15.51 44.44
C PRO A 113 -31.47 15.76 45.28
N THR A 114 -30.55 14.80 45.33
CA THR A 114 -29.23 15.03 45.91
C THR A 114 -28.35 15.81 44.93
N PRO A 115 -27.32 16.54 45.39
CA PRO A 115 -26.38 17.22 44.50
C PRO A 115 -25.69 16.29 43.48
N ALA A 116 -25.42 15.01 43.80
CA ALA A 116 -24.87 14.09 42.81
C ALA A 116 -25.91 13.60 41.80
N VAL A 117 -27.18 13.39 42.20
CA VAL A 117 -28.27 13.06 41.27
C VAL A 117 -28.48 14.19 40.26
N ALA A 118 -28.48 15.45 40.74
CA ALA A 118 -28.61 16.62 39.87
C ALA A 118 -27.43 16.75 38.89
N ARG A 119 -26.19 16.52 39.35
CA ARG A 119 -24.99 16.51 38.50
C ARG A 119 -25.04 15.41 37.44
N TRP A 120 -25.46 14.21 37.81
CA TRP A 120 -25.62 13.10 36.87
C TRP A 120 -26.70 13.41 35.82
N ALA A 121 -27.85 13.96 36.23
CA ALA A 121 -28.90 14.37 35.31
C ALA A 121 -28.40 15.42 34.30
N GLY A 122 -27.70 16.45 34.77
CA GLY A 122 -27.10 17.47 33.89
C GLY A 122 -26.04 16.91 32.94
N ALA A 123 -25.23 15.95 33.38
CA ALA A 123 -24.28 15.25 32.50
C ALA A 123 -25.01 14.43 31.41
N CYS A 124 -26.10 13.75 31.76
CA CYS A 124 -26.94 13.01 30.82
C CYS A 124 -27.59 13.93 29.77
N GLU A 125 -28.09 15.09 30.19
CA GLU A 125 -28.63 16.12 29.29
C GLU A 125 -27.58 16.66 28.33
N LYS A 126 -26.39 17.03 28.84
CA LYS A 126 -25.25 17.46 28.02
C LYS A 126 -24.86 16.41 26.98
N ARG A 127 -24.75 15.14 27.39
CA ARG A 127 -24.47 14.02 26.47
C ARG A 127 -25.57 13.88 25.41
N ALA A 128 -26.84 13.95 25.80
CA ALA A 128 -27.96 13.84 24.86
C ALA A 128 -27.95 14.97 23.83
N ALA A 129 -27.68 16.22 24.26
CA ALA A 129 -27.54 17.37 23.37
C ALA A 129 -26.38 17.16 22.38
N LEU A 130 -25.21 16.73 22.85
CA LEU A 130 -24.06 16.45 21.98
C LEU A 130 -24.32 15.31 20.98
N ARG A 131 -25.07 14.27 21.37
CA ARG A 131 -25.50 13.21 20.42
C ARG A 131 -26.41 13.78 19.33
N GLY A 132 -27.30 14.71 19.69
CA GLY A 132 -28.12 15.46 18.74
C GLY A 132 -27.28 16.29 17.78
N GLU A 133 -26.36 17.10 18.30
CA GLU A 133 -25.41 17.90 17.50
C GLU A 133 -24.63 17.01 16.51
N VAL A 134 -24.15 15.83 16.95
CA VAL A 134 -23.41 14.89 16.08
C VAL A 134 -24.30 14.38 14.95
N ALA A 135 -25.53 13.96 15.28
CA ALA A 135 -26.47 13.42 14.29
C ALA A 135 -26.82 14.47 13.21
N GLU A 136 -26.99 15.72 13.61
CA GLU A 136 -27.27 16.84 12.69
C GLU A 136 -26.06 17.20 11.82
N ALA A 137 -24.85 17.22 12.41
CA ALA A 137 -23.64 17.63 11.70
C ALA A 137 -23.09 16.56 10.74
N TYR A 138 -23.34 15.28 11.02
CA TYR A 138 -22.64 14.15 10.40
C TYR A 138 -22.71 14.14 8.88
N ALA A 139 -23.89 14.35 8.29
CA ALA A 139 -24.05 14.29 6.84
C ALA A 139 -23.20 15.36 6.13
N SER A 140 -23.24 16.60 6.63
CA SER A 140 -22.46 17.71 6.08
C SER A 140 -20.95 17.51 6.24
N ALA A 141 -20.53 16.92 7.37
CA ALA A 141 -19.14 16.59 7.63
C ALA A 141 -18.66 15.52 6.66
N ALA A 142 -19.41 14.43 6.48
CA ALA A 142 -19.08 13.38 5.54
C ALA A 142 -18.90 13.93 4.10
N ASP A 143 -19.73 14.88 3.66
CA ASP A 143 -19.57 15.48 2.34
C ASP A 143 -18.30 16.34 2.21
N ARG A 144 -17.89 17.05 3.28
CA ARG A 144 -16.59 17.76 3.32
C ARG A 144 -15.40 16.79 3.29
N GLU A 145 -15.50 15.68 4.01
CA GLU A 145 -14.48 14.61 3.99
C GLU A 145 -14.34 13.99 2.60
N ARG A 146 -15.46 13.75 1.89
CA ARG A 146 -15.47 13.30 0.50
C ARG A 146 -14.84 14.32 -0.46
N GLY A 147 -15.12 15.60 -0.25
CA GLY A 147 -14.46 16.69 -0.98
C GLY A 147 -12.93 16.67 -0.79
N THR A 148 -12.49 16.46 0.44
CA THR A 148 -11.07 16.31 0.76
C THR A 148 -10.46 15.07 0.09
N LEU A 149 -11.14 13.92 0.15
CA LEU A 149 -10.71 12.70 -0.52
C LEU A 149 -10.60 12.91 -2.05
N ALA A 150 -11.60 13.53 -2.68
CA ALA A 150 -11.61 13.79 -4.12
C ALA A 150 -10.46 14.74 -4.55
N ARG A 151 -10.14 15.74 -3.72
CA ARG A 151 -8.98 16.61 -3.94
C ARG A 151 -7.67 15.83 -3.87
N LEU A 152 -7.49 15.00 -2.84
CA LEU A 152 -6.28 14.19 -2.69
C LEU A 152 -6.12 13.20 -3.85
N LEU A 153 -7.20 12.53 -4.27
CA LEU A 153 -7.21 11.65 -5.46
C LEU A 153 -6.87 12.39 -6.76
N GLY A 154 -6.87 13.73 -6.77
CA GLY A 154 -6.43 14.54 -7.89
C GLY A 154 -4.95 14.85 -7.92
N ASP A 155 -4.19 14.44 -6.91
CA ASP A 155 -2.74 14.53 -6.89
C ASP A 155 -2.12 13.77 -8.07
N GLU A 156 -1.12 14.37 -8.72
CA GLU A 156 -0.56 13.86 -9.96
C GLU A 156 0.22 12.56 -9.76
N ASP A 157 1.05 12.48 -8.73
CA ASP A 157 1.88 11.31 -8.46
C ASP A 157 1.03 10.13 -7.97
N LEU A 158 0.03 10.39 -7.13
CA LEU A 158 -1.00 9.42 -6.76
C LEU A 158 -1.74 8.91 -8.00
N THR A 159 -2.18 9.80 -8.88
CA THR A 159 -2.94 9.45 -10.09
C THR A 159 -2.13 8.56 -11.03
N ARG A 160 -0.89 8.94 -11.33
CA ARG A 160 0.02 8.17 -12.18
C ARG A 160 0.37 6.82 -11.55
N SER A 161 0.55 6.78 -10.22
CA SER A 161 0.80 5.54 -9.50
C SER A 161 -0.39 4.59 -9.56
N LEU A 162 -1.62 5.09 -9.37
CA LEU A 162 -2.83 4.28 -9.50
C LEU A 162 -2.98 3.72 -10.90
N ALA A 163 -2.75 4.54 -11.93
CA ALA A 163 -2.84 4.09 -13.31
C ALA A 163 -1.87 2.94 -13.63
N LEU A 164 -0.70 2.92 -12.98
CA LEU A 164 0.30 1.86 -13.13
C LEU A 164 -0.02 0.61 -12.29
N VAL A 165 -0.36 0.78 -11.00
CA VAL A 165 -0.43 -0.34 -10.05
C VAL A 165 -1.83 -0.95 -9.92
N SER A 166 -2.88 -0.19 -10.23
CA SER A 166 -4.27 -0.65 -10.12
C SER A 166 -5.18 0.17 -11.06
N PRO A 167 -5.18 -0.15 -12.36
CA PRO A 167 -5.93 0.59 -13.38
C PRO A 167 -7.43 0.71 -13.07
N GLU A 168 -8.05 -0.31 -12.47
CA GLU A 168 -9.46 -0.29 -12.09
C GLU A 168 -9.75 0.73 -11.00
N VAL A 169 -8.84 0.86 -10.02
CA VAL A 169 -8.94 1.84 -8.95
C VAL A 169 -8.68 3.25 -9.48
N TYR A 170 -7.76 3.40 -10.44
CA TYR A 170 -7.58 4.66 -11.16
C TYR A 170 -8.88 5.11 -11.84
N GLN A 171 -9.53 4.25 -12.63
CA GLN A 171 -10.81 4.57 -13.26
C GLN A 171 -11.91 4.91 -12.24
N GLU A 172 -11.94 4.19 -11.12
CA GLU A 172 -12.87 4.50 -10.04
C GLU A 172 -12.58 5.86 -9.40
N SER A 173 -11.31 6.22 -9.20
CA SER A 173 -10.91 7.52 -8.66
C SER A 173 -11.36 8.68 -9.56
N LEU A 174 -11.25 8.54 -10.88
CA LEU A 174 -11.72 9.54 -11.84
C LEU A 174 -13.23 9.74 -11.74
N ARG A 175 -14.01 8.64 -11.72
CA ARG A 175 -15.47 8.68 -11.58
C ARG A 175 -15.90 9.28 -10.26
N TYR A 176 -15.22 8.90 -9.17
CA TYR A 176 -15.47 9.44 -7.83
C TYR A 176 -15.26 10.96 -7.81
N ARG A 177 -14.11 11.42 -8.32
CA ARG A 177 -13.78 12.86 -8.38
C ARG A 177 -14.76 13.67 -9.22
N SER A 178 -15.13 13.17 -10.41
CA SER A 178 -16.12 13.81 -11.26
C SER A 178 -17.46 13.94 -10.54
N ALA A 179 -17.94 12.87 -9.89
CA ALA A 179 -19.20 12.91 -9.15
C ALA A 179 -19.18 13.96 -8.02
N ILE A 180 -18.10 14.03 -7.23
CA ILE A 180 -17.98 15.00 -6.14
C ILE A 180 -17.87 16.44 -6.68
N THR A 181 -17.06 16.68 -7.71
CA THR A 181 -16.84 18.02 -8.29
C THR A 181 -18.12 18.57 -8.93
N GLU A 182 -18.92 17.70 -9.54
CA GLU A 182 -20.20 18.07 -10.17
C GLU A 182 -21.37 18.10 -9.18
N GLY A 183 -21.13 17.86 -7.89
CA GLY A 183 -22.18 17.82 -6.86
C GLY A 183 -23.21 16.71 -7.06
N ARG A 184 -22.84 15.63 -7.78
CA ARG A 184 -23.73 14.51 -8.05
C ARG A 184 -23.76 13.54 -6.86
N PRO A 185 -24.93 12.97 -6.53
CA PRO A 185 -25.02 11.97 -5.48
C PRO A 185 -24.20 10.72 -5.85
N LEU A 186 -23.43 10.21 -4.89
CA LEU A 186 -22.66 8.99 -5.10
C LEU A 186 -23.57 7.76 -5.18
N SER A 187 -23.37 6.97 -6.23
CA SER A 187 -24.00 5.65 -6.34
C SER A 187 -23.61 4.76 -5.16
N ALA A 188 -24.43 3.75 -4.84
CA ALA A 188 -24.11 2.79 -3.78
C ALA A 188 -22.78 2.04 -4.05
N ARG A 189 -22.47 1.79 -5.32
CA ARG A 189 -21.19 1.18 -5.75
C ARG A 189 -20.02 2.11 -5.46
N ALA A 190 -20.13 3.40 -5.78
CA ALA A 190 -19.10 4.39 -5.50
C ALA A 190 -18.87 4.58 -3.99
N ARG A 191 -19.94 4.55 -3.18
CA ARG A 191 -19.81 4.56 -1.71
C ARG A 191 -19.07 3.31 -1.20
N LYS A 192 -19.30 2.15 -1.80
CA LYS A 192 -18.58 0.92 -1.44
C LYS A 192 -17.10 0.98 -1.80
N SER A 193 -16.72 1.71 -2.86
CA SER A 193 -15.33 1.84 -3.30
C SER A 193 -14.52 2.85 -2.47
N GLU A 194 -15.17 3.76 -1.72
CA GLU A 194 -14.52 4.75 -0.85
C GLU A 194 -13.45 4.11 0.05
N ARG A 195 -13.74 2.96 0.66
CA ARG A 195 -12.76 2.25 1.50
C ARG A 195 -11.47 1.90 0.74
N GLY A 196 -11.58 1.44 -0.50
CA GLY A 196 -10.42 1.11 -1.33
C GLY A 196 -9.63 2.36 -1.71
N LEU A 197 -10.33 3.44 -2.09
CA LEU A 197 -9.69 4.72 -2.40
C LEU A 197 -8.94 5.29 -1.18
N VAL A 198 -9.56 5.25 0.01
CA VAL A 198 -8.94 5.67 1.27
C VAL A 198 -7.69 4.84 1.58
N GLN A 199 -7.67 3.53 1.28
CA GLN A 199 -6.48 2.70 1.48
C GLN A 199 -5.29 3.16 0.62
N TYR A 200 -5.52 3.51 -0.65
CA TYR A 200 -4.46 4.02 -1.53
C TYR A 200 -3.97 5.41 -1.13
N VAL A 201 -4.89 6.33 -0.79
CA VAL A 201 -4.53 7.66 -0.29
C VAL A 201 -3.75 7.55 1.01
N THR A 202 -4.19 6.69 1.95
CA THR A 202 -3.48 6.45 3.21
C THR A 202 -2.11 5.82 2.98
N ARG A 203 -1.98 4.87 2.04
CA ARG A 203 -0.68 4.33 1.64
C ARG A 203 0.23 5.44 1.15
N ALA A 204 -0.25 6.25 0.20
CA ALA A 204 0.52 7.34 -0.39
C ALA A 204 0.94 8.39 0.64
N MET A 205 0.15 8.65 1.69
CA MET A 205 0.52 9.59 2.76
C MET A 205 1.43 9.00 3.84
N VAL A 206 1.32 7.70 4.15
CA VAL A 206 1.90 7.13 5.40
C VAL A 206 2.94 6.04 5.16
N ARG A 207 2.85 5.25 4.09
CA ARG A 207 3.76 4.10 3.89
C ARG A 207 4.94 4.48 3.01
N THR A 208 6.14 4.44 3.59
CA THR A 208 7.40 4.74 2.92
C THR A 208 8.05 3.52 2.23
N SER A 209 7.27 2.47 1.95
CA SER A 209 7.75 1.32 1.18
C SER A 209 7.77 1.67 -0.31
N PRO A 210 8.90 1.54 -1.01
CA PRO A 210 9.00 1.87 -2.44
C PRO A 210 7.90 1.20 -3.25
N LEU A 211 7.09 1.99 -3.95
CA LEU A 211 6.10 1.52 -4.90
C LEU A 211 5.69 2.65 -5.83
N ALA A 212 6.03 2.53 -7.12
CA ALA A 212 5.73 3.53 -8.14
C ALA A 212 6.10 4.95 -7.65
N ARG A 213 5.21 5.93 -7.83
CA ARG A 213 5.39 7.31 -7.35
C ARG A 213 4.70 7.58 -6.02
N PHE A 214 4.26 6.55 -5.29
CA PHE A 214 3.77 6.74 -3.92
C PHE A 214 4.88 7.14 -2.95
N THR A 215 6.12 6.77 -3.27
CA THR A 215 7.28 7.04 -2.44
C THR A 215 8.43 7.43 -3.36
N ALA A 216 9.03 8.58 -3.10
CA ALA A 216 10.29 9.00 -3.71
C ALA A 216 11.47 8.56 -2.84
N VAL A 217 12.60 8.30 -3.49
CA VAL A 217 13.85 7.90 -2.83
C VAL A 217 14.91 8.93 -3.18
N GLY A 218 15.63 9.40 -2.16
CA GLY A 218 16.75 10.33 -2.32
C GLY A 218 17.96 9.87 -1.54
N ILE A 219 19.14 10.31 -1.96
CA ILE A 219 20.37 10.16 -1.18
C ILE A 219 20.43 11.32 -0.18
N ALA A 220 20.76 11.01 1.08
CA ALA A 220 20.98 11.99 2.12
C ALA A 220 22.46 11.99 2.54
N VAL A 221 22.93 13.13 3.02
CA VAL A 221 24.26 13.28 3.62
C VAL A 221 24.07 13.87 5.01
N PRO A 222 24.59 13.25 6.08
CA PRO A 222 24.55 13.84 7.41
C PRO A 222 25.31 15.16 7.43
N ASP A 223 24.64 16.22 7.85
CA ASP A 223 25.21 17.54 8.02
C ASP A 223 24.61 18.18 9.29
N PRO A 224 25.41 18.57 10.29
CA PRO A 224 24.93 19.28 11.47
C PRO A 224 24.19 20.59 11.16
N ALA A 225 24.48 21.22 10.02
CA ALA A 225 23.79 22.42 9.52
C ALA A 225 22.71 22.09 8.47
N GLY A 226 22.46 20.80 8.21
CA GLY A 226 21.50 20.34 7.22
C GLY A 226 20.04 20.52 7.64
N THR A 227 19.13 20.31 6.69
CA THR A 227 17.69 20.39 6.96
C THR A 227 17.22 19.22 7.82
N SER A 228 16.25 19.49 8.71
CA SER A 228 15.60 18.46 9.51
C SER A 228 14.95 17.39 8.60
N PRO A 229 15.12 16.09 8.89
CA PRO A 229 14.41 15.01 8.20
C PRO A 229 12.88 15.06 8.35
N GLU A 230 12.36 15.87 9.27
CA GLU A 230 10.91 16.06 9.46
C GLU A 230 10.28 17.01 8.43
N ASP A 231 11.09 17.87 7.81
CA ASP A 231 10.66 18.82 6.78
C ASP A 231 11.66 18.86 5.61
N PRO A 232 11.86 17.71 4.92
CA PRO A 232 12.83 17.65 3.84
C PRO A 232 12.29 18.48 2.66
N PRO A 233 13.10 19.35 2.04
CA PRO A 233 12.68 20.03 0.82
C PRO A 233 12.46 18.98 -0.25
N TYR A 234 11.21 18.86 -0.74
CA TYR A 234 10.88 17.94 -1.81
C TYR A 234 10.85 18.69 -3.14
N THR A 235 11.76 18.31 -4.02
CA THR A 235 11.65 18.61 -5.46
C THR A 235 11.05 17.38 -6.14
N PRO A 236 10.06 17.52 -7.03
CA PRO A 236 9.45 16.38 -7.72
C PRO A 236 10.50 15.43 -8.27
N GLY A 237 10.43 14.16 -7.84
CA GLY A 237 11.42 13.16 -8.22
C GLY A 237 11.42 12.89 -9.73
N THR A 238 12.58 12.54 -10.28
CA THR A 238 12.67 12.04 -11.65
C THR A 238 12.20 10.58 -11.68
N PRO A 239 11.13 10.25 -12.42
CA PRO A 239 10.67 8.87 -12.54
C PRO A 239 11.58 8.09 -13.46
N PHE A 240 12.02 6.91 -13.03
CA PHE A 240 12.73 5.94 -13.86
C PHE A 240 11.76 4.81 -14.23
N THR A 241 11.41 4.72 -15.51
CA THR A 241 10.52 3.66 -16.01
C THR A 241 11.36 2.50 -16.51
N GLY A 242 11.14 1.31 -15.94
CA GLY A 242 11.69 0.07 -16.44
C GLY A 242 10.61 -0.81 -17.05
N LEU A 243 11.01 -1.71 -17.94
CA LEU A 243 10.18 -2.86 -18.30
C LEU A 243 10.33 -3.93 -17.22
N ASP A 244 9.29 -4.73 -17.03
CA ASP A 244 9.39 -5.94 -16.23
C ASP A 244 10.48 -6.83 -16.86
N ARG A 245 11.62 -6.97 -16.14
CA ARG A 245 12.80 -7.67 -16.66
C ARG A 245 12.52 -9.13 -16.95
N VAL A 246 11.69 -9.79 -16.14
CA VAL A 246 11.31 -11.20 -16.34
C VAL A 246 10.53 -11.33 -17.65
N MET A 247 9.56 -10.45 -17.88
CA MET A 247 8.79 -10.43 -19.12
C MET A 247 9.64 -10.05 -20.32
N LEU A 248 10.55 -9.08 -20.18
CA LEU A 248 11.46 -8.67 -21.26
C LEU A 248 12.40 -9.82 -21.64
N ALA A 249 13.06 -10.44 -20.66
CA ALA A 249 13.99 -11.55 -20.89
C ALA A 249 13.26 -12.76 -21.50
N TYR A 250 12.02 -13.02 -21.08
CA TYR A 250 11.16 -14.02 -21.70
C TYR A 250 10.86 -13.71 -23.17
N VAL A 251 10.47 -12.47 -23.49
CA VAL A 251 10.21 -12.06 -24.88
C VAL A 251 11.48 -12.20 -25.71
N LEU A 252 12.62 -11.66 -25.23
CA LEU A 252 13.90 -11.72 -25.94
C LEU A 252 14.36 -13.17 -26.16
N GLY A 253 14.28 -14.02 -25.15
CA GLY A 253 14.62 -15.44 -25.26
C GLY A 253 13.69 -16.25 -26.17
N GLY A 254 12.50 -15.72 -26.46
CA GLY A 254 11.54 -16.29 -27.40
C GLY A 254 11.60 -15.70 -28.82
N LEU A 255 12.31 -14.60 -29.06
CA LEU A 255 12.45 -14.00 -30.41
C LEU A 255 13.28 -14.89 -31.33
N GLU A 256 14.35 -15.49 -30.80
CA GLU A 256 15.21 -16.44 -31.51
C GLU A 256 15.36 -17.72 -30.68
N PRO A 257 14.32 -18.56 -30.60
CA PRO A 257 14.37 -19.72 -29.73
C PRO A 257 15.49 -20.67 -30.23
N PRO A 258 16.45 -21.05 -29.37
CA PRO A 258 17.49 -21.98 -29.76
C PRO A 258 16.86 -23.31 -30.18
N VAL A 259 17.30 -23.86 -31.31
CA VAL A 259 16.78 -25.11 -31.86
C VAL A 259 17.83 -26.22 -31.76
N GLY A 260 17.36 -27.46 -31.55
CA GLY A 260 18.21 -28.63 -31.50
C GLY A 260 19.25 -28.56 -30.37
N ALA A 261 20.52 -28.75 -30.71
CA ALA A 261 21.61 -28.78 -29.72
C ALA A 261 21.92 -27.40 -29.12
N ALA A 262 21.58 -26.31 -29.79
CA ALA A 262 21.83 -24.95 -29.30
C ALA A 262 21.08 -24.64 -28.00
N VAL A 263 20.00 -25.38 -27.69
CA VAL A 263 19.29 -25.27 -26.41
C VAL A 263 20.22 -25.56 -25.24
N LEU A 264 21.22 -26.44 -25.40
CA LEU A 264 22.12 -26.83 -24.32
C LEU A 264 23.06 -25.71 -23.87
N ASP A 265 23.20 -24.65 -24.67
CA ASP A 265 24.01 -23.49 -24.36
C ASP A 265 23.15 -22.29 -23.89
N ALA A 266 21.83 -22.47 -23.80
CA ALA A 266 20.89 -21.43 -23.38
C ALA A 266 20.68 -21.39 -21.86
N TRP A 267 20.02 -20.32 -21.41
CA TRP A 267 19.41 -20.26 -20.08
C TRP A 267 17.95 -20.70 -20.16
N VAL A 268 17.48 -21.43 -19.15
CA VAL A 268 16.08 -21.84 -19.02
C VAL A 268 15.53 -21.54 -17.63
N GLY A 269 14.27 -21.15 -17.58
CA GLY A 269 13.51 -20.93 -16.35
C GLY A 269 12.05 -21.33 -16.55
N LEU A 270 11.27 -21.35 -15.47
CA LEU A 270 9.81 -21.50 -15.59
C LEU A 270 9.25 -20.42 -16.52
N SER A 271 8.23 -20.78 -17.30
CA SER A 271 7.49 -19.76 -18.06
C SER A 271 6.96 -18.70 -17.10
N PRO A 272 7.01 -17.39 -17.42
CA PRO A 272 6.42 -16.36 -16.55
C PRO A 272 4.89 -16.48 -16.44
N THR A 273 4.27 -17.26 -17.33
CA THR A 273 2.85 -17.62 -17.26
C THR A 273 2.57 -18.79 -16.31
N SER A 274 3.62 -19.34 -15.69
CA SER A 274 3.50 -20.50 -14.82
C SER A 274 2.87 -20.13 -13.48
N ALA A 275 1.95 -20.95 -13.01
CA ALA A 275 1.35 -20.82 -11.69
C ALA A 275 1.30 -22.19 -11.01
N LEU A 276 1.88 -22.28 -9.80
CA LEU A 276 1.74 -23.43 -8.93
C LEU A 276 0.45 -23.32 -8.12
N GLU A 277 -0.27 -24.44 -7.97
CA GLU A 277 -1.34 -24.52 -6.98
C GLU A 277 -0.76 -24.30 -5.56
N PRO A 278 -1.56 -23.78 -4.60
CA PRO A 278 -1.10 -23.52 -3.24
C PRO A 278 -0.54 -24.77 -2.52
N ASP A 279 -1.05 -25.95 -2.85
CA ASP A 279 -0.55 -27.23 -2.32
C ASP A 279 0.67 -27.78 -3.08
N GLY A 280 1.09 -27.07 -4.13
CA GLY A 280 2.19 -27.43 -5.01
C GLY A 280 1.94 -28.68 -5.84
N SER A 281 0.70 -29.16 -5.97
CA SER A 281 0.40 -30.43 -6.64
C SER A 281 0.36 -30.34 -8.16
N ARG A 282 0.02 -29.17 -8.70
CA ARG A 282 -0.07 -28.89 -10.15
C ARG A 282 0.63 -27.60 -10.53
N LEU A 283 1.22 -27.61 -11.72
CA LEU A 283 1.77 -26.45 -12.41
C LEU A 283 0.89 -26.17 -13.63
N PHE A 284 0.33 -24.97 -13.71
CA PHE A 284 -0.34 -24.46 -14.91
C PHE A 284 0.63 -23.59 -15.69
N PHE A 285 0.58 -23.63 -17.02
CA PHE A 285 1.38 -22.77 -17.90
C PHE A 285 0.69 -22.61 -19.26
N LEU A 286 1.08 -21.60 -20.03
CA LEU A 286 0.57 -21.37 -21.39
C LEU A 286 1.57 -21.90 -22.42
N LYS A 287 1.08 -22.72 -23.35
CA LYS A 287 1.83 -23.17 -24.52
C LYS A 287 1.41 -22.37 -25.75
N PRO A 288 2.34 -21.72 -26.47
CA PRO A 288 2.04 -21.10 -27.77
C PRO A 288 1.55 -22.14 -28.79
N THR A 289 0.55 -21.76 -29.59
CA THR A 289 0.01 -22.52 -30.72
C THR A 289 -0.16 -21.61 -31.93
N ASP A 290 -0.37 -22.17 -33.12
CA ASP A 290 -0.55 -21.40 -34.35
C ASP A 290 -1.75 -20.42 -34.30
N THR A 291 -2.70 -20.66 -33.38
CA THR A 291 -3.93 -19.88 -33.20
C THR A 291 -3.95 -19.04 -31.92
N GLY A 292 -2.86 -19.02 -31.14
CA GLY A 292 -2.77 -18.28 -29.89
C GLY A 292 -2.07 -19.05 -28.78
N PHE A 293 -2.76 -19.24 -27.65
CA PHE A 293 -2.21 -19.91 -26.47
C PHE A 293 -3.15 -20.99 -25.95
N GLN A 294 -2.58 -22.14 -25.59
CA GLN A 294 -3.27 -23.23 -24.92
C GLN A 294 -2.82 -23.33 -23.46
N ARG A 295 -3.76 -23.26 -22.52
CA ARG A 295 -3.46 -23.53 -21.10
C ARG A 295 -3.27 -25.02 -20.88
N LEU A 296 -2.11 -25.41 -20.35
CA LEU A 296 -1.78 -26.77 -19.98
C LEU A 296 -1.59 -26.89 -18.47
N ALA A 297 -1.64 -28.13 -17.97
CA ALA A 297 -1.39 -28.45 -16.56
C ALA A 297 -0.53 -29.71 -16.47
N ALA A 298 0.45 -29.71 -15.59
CA ALA A 298 1.29 -30.87 -15.29
C ALA A 298 1.28 -31.18 -13.79
N PRO A 299 1.17 -32.45 -13.38
CA PRO A 299 1.36 -32.83 -11.98
C PRO A 299 2.82 -32.60 -11.57
N VAL A 300 3.04 -31.94 -10.43
CA VAL A 300 4.39 -31.59 -9.95
C VAL A 300 4.97 -32.75 -9.14
N LYS A 301 5.36 -33.81 -9.86
CA LYS A 301 5.97 -35.02 -9.31
C LYS A 301 7.16 -35.46 -10.17
N GLY A 302 8.08 -36.25 -9.60
CA GLY A 302 9.24 -36.80 -10.32
C GLY A 302 10.04 -35.73 -11.04
N THR A 303 10.27 -35.93 -12.35
CA THR A 303 11.04 -35.00 -13.20
C THR A 303 10.45 -33.59 -13.24
N VAL A 304 9.12 -33.42 -13.20
CA VAL A 304 8.50 -32.08 -13.19
C VAL A 304 8.84 -31.34 -11.91
N ARG A 305 8.79 -32.01 -10.74
CA ARG A 305 9.23 -31.43 -9.46
C ARG A 305 10.69 -31.02 -9.54
N ALA A 306 11.56 -31.89 -10.05
CA ALA A 306 12.99 -31.60 -10.17
C ALA A 306 13.26 -30.36 -11.07
N LEU A 307 12.54 -30.23 -12.19
CA LEU A 307 12.64 -29.05 -13.07
C LEU A 307 12.15 -27.77 -12.39
N VAL A 308 11.00 -27.83 -11.70
CA VAL A 308 10.47 -26.70 -10.92
C VAL A 308 11.47 -26.28 -9.86
N ASP A 309 11.93 -27.20 -9.02
CA ASP A 309 12.87 -26.90 -7.94
C ASP A 309 14.20 -26.34 -8.46
N ALA A 310 14.67 -26.83 -9.62
CA ALA A 310 15.90 -26.35 -10.23
C ALA A 310 15.77 -24.91 -10.76
N THR A 311 14.56 -24.44 -11.11
CA THR A 311 14.34 -23.15 -11.80
C THR A 311 13.43 -22.17 -11.04
N VAL A 312 12.94 -22.54 -9.85
CA VAL A 312 12.04 -21.71 -9.04
C VAL A 312 12.68 -20.39 -8.59
N MET A 313 14.02 -20.37 -8.49
CA MET A 313 14.80 -19.19 -8.10
C MET A 313 15.22 -18.32 -9.30
N GLY A 314 14.75 -18.63 -10.51
CA GLY A 314 15.05 -17.88 -11.73
C GLY A 314 15.71 -18.72 -12.83
N PRO A 315 16.01 -18.09 -13.98
CA PRO A 315 16.68 -18.74 -15.11
C PRO A 315 18.06 -19.28 -14.74
N ARG A 316 18.42 -20.44 -15.29
CA ARG A 316 19.74 -21.09 -15.09
C ARG A 316 20.29 -21.68 -16.39
N PRO A 317 21.61 -21.88 -16.51
CA PRO A 317 22.18 -22.56 -17.67
C PRO A 317 21.59 -23.96 -17.79
N VAL A 318 21.21 -24.36 -19.00
CA VAL A 318 20.60 -25.68 -19.24
C VAL A 318 21.48 -26.81 -18.71
N ARG A 319 22.80 -26.70 -18.83
CA ARG A 319 23.76 -27.67 -18.30
C ARG A 319 23.64 -27.85 -16.78
N SER A 320 23.55 -26.75 -16.03
CA SER A 320 23.36 -26.81 -14.57
C SER A 320 22.01 -27.41 -14.18
N VAL A 321 20.97 -27.16 -14.97
CA VAL A 321 19.65 -27.78 -14.76
C VAL A 321 19.72 -29.29 -15.02
N ILE A 322 20.42 -29.73 -16.07
CA ILE A 322 20.65 -31.14 -16.38
C ILE A 322 21.38 -31.84 -15.23
N ASP A 323 22.46 -31.24 -14.72
CA ASP A 323 23.25 -31.79 -13.62
C ASP A 323 22.40 -31.97 -12.36
N ASP A 324 21.60 -30.96 -12.00
CA ASP A 324 20.68 -31.02 -10.85
C ASP A 324 19.59 -32.09 -11.04
N LEU A 325 19.05 -32.22 -12.24
CA LEU A 325 18.07 -33.25 -12.58
C LEU A 325 18.66 -34.65 -12.42
N THR A 326 19.85 -34.89 -12.97
CA THR A 326 20.57 -36.16 -12.86
C THR A 326 20.83 -36.49 -11.39
N ALA A 327 21.33 -35.53 -10.60
CA ALA A 327 21.58 -35.73 -9.18
C ALA A 327 20.32 -36.07 -8.38
N ARG A 328 19.18 -35.42 -8.67
CA ARG A 328 17.92 -35.60 -7.91
C ARG A 328 17.12 -36.82 -8.31
N THR A 329 17.19 -37.23 -9.59
CA THR A 329 16.32 -38.27 -10.14
C THR A 329 17.05 -39.58 -10.42
N GLY A 330 18.39 -39.56 -10.44
CA GLY A 330 19.22 -40.71 -10.87
C GLY A 330 19.16 -40.98 -12.38
N ALA A 331 18.52 -40.12 -13.16
CA ALA A 331 18.44 -40.26 -14.62
C ALA A 331 19.79 -39.98 -15.28
N SER A 332 20.04 -40.61 -16.44
CA SER A 332 21.21 -40.31 -17.25
C SER A 332 21.20 -38.83 -17.70
N ALA A 333 22.38 -38.24 -17.90
CA ALA A 333 22.48 -36.86 -18.41
C ALA A 333 21.73 -36.68 -19.75
N GLN A 334 21.69 -37.72 -20.59
CA GLN A 334 20.95 -37.70 -21.85
C GLN A 334 19.43 -37.64 -21.63
N ASP A 335 18.89 -38.38 -20.65
CA ASP A 335 17.47 -38.36 -20.35
C ASP A 335 17.06 -37.06 -19.64
N ALA A 336 17.92 -36.53 -18.76
CA ALA A 336 17.75 -35.20 -18.17
C ALA A 336 17.75 -34.10 -19.25
N ALA A 337 18.68 -34.15 -20.22
CA ALA A 337 18.69 -33.23 -21.36
C ALA A 337 17.41 -33.32 -22.20
N LYS A 338 16.94 -34.54 -22.52
CA LYS A 338 15.66 -34.75 -23.22
C LYS A 338 14.48 -34.18 -22.44
N ALA A 339 14.49 -34.33 -21.11
CA ALA A 339 13.44 -33.78 -20.26
C ALA A 339 13.42 -32.24 -20.30
N VAL A 340 14.58 -31.58 -20.22
CA VAL A 340 14.69 -30.11 -20.32
C VAL A 340 14.22 -29.62 -21.69
N VAL A 341 14.73 -30.19 -22.79
CA VAL A 341 14.31 -29.82 -24.16
C VAL A 341 12.82 -30.09 -24.37
N GLY A 342 12.32 -31.21 -23.85
CA GLY A 342 10.89 -31.54 -23.86
C GLY A 342 10.05 -30.51 -23.11
N ALA A 343 10.51 -30.06 -21.94
CA ALA A 343 9.86 -29.03 -21.14
C ALA A 343 9.80 -27.67 -21.85
N VAL A 344 10.89 -27.27 -22.52
CA VAL A 344 10.92 -26.05 -23.36
C VAL A 344 9.92 -26.16 -24.51
N ARG A 345 9.93 -27.28 -25.25
CA ARG A 345 8.99 -27.51 -26.36
C ARG A 345 7.52 -27.53 -25.93
N GLN A 346 7.23 -27.97 -24.72
CA GLN A 346 5.86 -27.94 -24.19
C GLN A 346 5.46 -26.58 -23.62
N GLY A 347 6.38 -25.62 -23.49
CA GLY A 347 6.14 -24.31 -22.87
C GLY A 347 6.14 -24.34 -21.34
N MET A 348 6.57 -25.44 -20.72
CA MET A 348 6.74 -25.50 -19.26
C MET A 348 7.96 -24.69 -18.81
N LEU A 349 9.06 -24.81 -19.58
CA LEU A 349 10.21 -23.93 -19.46
C LEU A 349 10.26 -22.97 -20.65
N CYS A 350 10.90 -21.83 -20.46
CA CYS A 350 11.20 -20.87 -21.51
C CYS A 350 12.69 -20.58 -21.53
N THR A 351 13.19 -20.19 -22.70
CA THR A 351 14.58 -19.78 -22.88
C THR A 351 14.75 -18.32 -22.48
N TYR A 352 15.93 -18.00 -21.95
CA TYR A 352 16.34 -16.67 -21.53
C TYR A 352 17.70 -16.36 -22.15
N GLY A 353 17.98 -15.07 -22.41
CA GLY A 353 19.25 -14.63 -22.99
C GLY A 353 20.42 -14.69 -22.01
N GLU A 354 20.14 -14.52 -20.71
CA GLU A 354 21.14 -14.41 -19.65
C GLU A 354 20.57 -14.80 -18.29
N ALA A 355 21.41 -14.74 -17.25
CA ALA A 355 20.98 -14.86 -15.86
C ALA A 355 20.03 -13.72 -15.49
N GLU A 356 19.10 -13.98 -14.57
CA GLU A 356 18.51 -12.88 -13.80
C GLU A 356 19.57 -12.39 -12.82
N ASP A 357 20.51 -11.57 -13.29
CA ASP A 357 21.37 -10.85 -12.39
C ASP A 357 20.54 -9.71 -11.77
N GLY A 358 20.56 -9.63 -10.45
CA GLY A 358 19.93 -8.54 -9.72
C GLY A 358 20.73 -7.24 -9.84
N ALA A 359 21.76 -7.19 -10.69
CA ALA A 359 22.51 -5.97 -10.92
C ALA A 359 21.66 -5.08 -11.82
N ALA A 360 21.16 -4.01 -11.24
CA ALA A 360 20.68 -2.92 -12.07
C ALA A 360 21.93 -2.29 -12.70
N ASP A 361 22.18 -2.54 -13.98
CA ASP A 361 23.00 -1.63 -14.79
C ASP A 361 22.35 -0.25 -14.70
N LEU A 362 22.85 0.55 -13.75
CA LEU A 362 22.54 1.95 -13.58
C LEU A 362 23.65 2.73 -14.28
N ASP A 363 23.70 2.62 -15.61
CA ASP A 363 24.59 3.43 -16.45
C ASP A 363 24.02 4.83 -16.69
#